data_AF-A0A7X5IBP9-F1
#
_entry.id   AF-A0A7X5IBP9-F1
#
_cell.length_a   1.000
_cell.length_b   1.000
_cell.length_c   1.000
_cell.angle_alpha   90.00
_cell.angle_beta   90.00
_cell.angle_gamma   90.00
#
_symmetry.space_group_name_H-M   'P 1'
#
loop_
_entity.id
_entity.type
_entity.pdbx_description
1 polymer ?
#
loop_
_entity_poly.entity_id
_entity_poly.type
_entity_poly.pdbx_seq_one_letter_code
_entity_poly.pdbx_strand_id
1 'polypeptide(L)'
;MARTQKTAKTAAQTAAASQESGYAPLQYDVRIHSLYPEGSCRASASVNLNGSFAIRGIKVMESTNGLFVSMPSYRAGNGEYKDICFPCTREARIQLNEAVLNAYQQSLAQNQSQGNQGPAAAEQGPDAPQMSM
;
A
#
# COMPACT_ATOMS: atom_id res chain seq x y z
N MET A 1 29.21 51.09 34.39
CA MET A 1 28.01 50.42 33.84
C MET A 1 28.48 49.26 32.96
N ALA A 2 28.42 48.00 33.43
CA ALA A 2 28.73 46.81 32.62
C ALA A 2 28.26 45.53 33.34
N ARG A 3 27.88 44.50 32.55
CA ARG A 3 27.12 43.25 32.85
C ARG A 3 25.61 43.46 32.59
N THR A 4 24.93 42.72 31.72
CA THR A 4 24.88 41.25 31.60
C THR A 4 24.40 40.81 30.21
N GLN A 5 24.86 39.63 29.79
CA GLN A 5 24.61 38.94 28.54
C GLN A 5 23.17 38.41 28.41
N LYS A 6 22.62 38.54 27.19
CA LYS A 6 21.85 37.56 26.41
C LYS A 6 21.34 36.32 27.16
N THR A 7 20.01 36.13 27.22
CA THR A 7 19.39 34.83 27.51
C THR A 7 18.21 34.61 26.57
N ALA A 8 18.45 33.88 25.49
CA ALA A 8 17.41 33.17 24.75
C ALA A 8 17.21 31.81 25.46
N LYS A 9 16.06 31.65 26.12
CA LYS A 9 15.59 30.36 26.66
C LYS A 9 14.08 30.35 26.51
N THR A 10 13.58 29.55 25.58
CA THR A 10 12.45 28.61 25.74
C THR A 10 12.34 27.82 24.45
N ALA A 11 13.17 26.79 24.34
CA ALA A 11 13.03 25.68 23.41
C ALA A 11 13.40 24.43 24.21
N ALA A 12 12.48 23.98 25.06
CA ALA A 12 12.62 22.77 25.88
C ALA A 12 11.27 22.35 26.46
N GLN A 13 10.51 21.56 25.69
CA GLN A 13 9.46 20.62 26.09
C GLN A 13 8.86 20.14 24.75
N THR A 14 9.09 18.93 24.24
CA THR A 14 8.98 17.64 24.93
C THR A 14 9.91 16.63 24.26
N ALA A 15 10.95 16.24 24.98
CA ALA A 15 11.77 15.06 24.72
C ALA A 15 11.68 14.17 25.96
N ALA A 16 10.81 13.17 25.90
CA ALA A 16 10.69 12.02 26.81
C ALA A 16 9.73 11.04 26.11
N ALA A 17 10.07 9.78 25.81
CA ALA A 17 10.98 8.87 26.49
C ALA A 17 11.73 7.96 25.52
N SER A 18 13.02 7.82 25.76
CA SER A 18 13.82 6.66 25.36
C SER A 18 13.28 5.44 26.11
N GLN A 19 12.55 4.58 25.44
CA GLN A 19 12.42 3.18 25.81
C GLN A 19 12.89 2.38 24.62
N GLU A 20 14.03 1.72 24.80
CA GLU A 20 14.47 0.58 24.00
C GLU A 20 13.42 -0.54 24.19
N SER A 21 12.26 -0.37 23.57
CA SER A 21 11.34 -1.46 23.34
C SER A 21 11.82 -2.12 22.06
N GLY A 22 12.45 -3.29 22.20
CA GLY A 22 12.76 -4.16 21.09
C GLY A 22 11.49 -4.55 20.36
N TYR A 23 10.98 -3.67 19.50
CA TYR A 23 10.02 -4.07 18.49
C TYR A 23 10.84 -4.80 17.43
N ALA A 24 10.64 -6.12 17.37
CA ALA A 24 11.17 -6.93 16.29
C ALA A 24 10.86 -6.24 14.94
N PRO A 25 11.75 -6.36 13.94
CA PRO A 25 11.49 -5.78 12.62
C PRO A 25 10.10 -6.21 12.14
N LEU A 26 9.26 -5.22 11.83
CA LEU A 26 7.93 -5.48 11.31
C LEU A 26 8.08 -6.19 9.95
N GLN A 27 7.60 -7.42 9.86
CA GLN A 27 7.44 -8.10 8.59
C GLN A 27 6.16 -7.61 7.93
N TYR A 28 6.30 -7.11 6.70
CA TYR A 28 5.20 -6.68 5.86
C TYR A 28 4.97 -7.73 4.78
N ASP A 29 3.85 -8.46 4.87
CA ASP A 29 3.37 -9.31 3.78
C ASP A 29 2.31 -8.55 3.00
N VAL A 30 2.56 -8.25 1.73
CA VAL A 30 1.66 -7.44 0.91
C VAL A 30 0.98 -8.31 -0.12
N ARG A 31 -0.34 -8.22 -0.20
CA ARG A 31 -1.15 -8.89 -1.22
C ARG A 31 -1.86 -7.88 -2.09
N ILE A 32 -1.61 -7.96 -3.40
CA ILE A 32 -2.33 -7.18 -4.40
C ILE A 32 -3.62 -7.91 -4.76
N HIS A 33 -4.75 -7.21 -4.67
CA HIS A 33 -6.06 -7.76 -5.02
C HIS A 33 -6.48 -7.42 -6.45
N SER A 34 -6.20 -6.20 -6.89
CA SER A 34 -6.61 -5.72 -8.21
C SER A 34 -5.58 -4.74 -8.74
N LEU A 35 -5.26 -4.88 -10.02
CA LEU A 35 -4.40 -3.98 -10.77
C LEU A 35 -5.28 -3.18 -11.73
N TYR A 36 -5.03 -1.87 -11.78
CA TYR A 36 -5.75 -0.93 -12.62
C TYR A 36 -4.74 -0.26 -13.56
N PRO A 37 -4.81 -0.54 -14.87
CA PRO A 37 -3.86 0.01 -15.83
C PRO A 37 -4.13 1.49 -16.18
N GLU A 38 -5.30 2.03 -15.83
CA GLU A 38 -5.70 3.40 -16.15
C GLU A 38 -6.16 4.19 -14.90
N GLY A 39 -5.94 5.51 -14.94
CA GLY A 39 -6.32 6.44 -13.87
C GLY A 39 -5.26 6.64 -12.78
N SER A 40 -5.59 7.44 -11.76
CA SER A 40 -4.68 7.75 -10.65
C SER A 40 -4.51 6.61 -9.67
N CYS A 41 -5.50 5.71 -9.55
CA CYS A 41 -5.38 4.46 -8.79
C CYS A 41 -4.75 3.38 -9.68
N ARG A 42 -3.62 2.84 -9.28
CA ARG A 42 -2.89 1.78 -9.99
C ARG A 42 -3.16 0.39 -9.44
N ALA A 43 -3.39 0.26 -8.13
CA ALA A 43 -3.73 -1.01 -7.52
C ALA A 43 -4.46 -0.86 -6.19
N SER A 44 -5.17 -1.91 -5.82
CA SER A 44 -5.66 -2.12 -4.45
C SER A 44 -4.90 -3.27 -3.79
N ALA A 45 -4.41 -3.01 -2.58
CA ALA A 45 -3.60 -3.93 -1.81
C ALA A 45 -4.12 -4.07 -0.37
N SER A 46 -3.70 -5.15 0.26
CA SER A 46 -3.79 -5.35 1.71
C SER A 46 -2.40 -5.67 2.24
N VAL A 47 -2.10 -5.18 3.44
CA VAL A 47 -0.80 -5.38 4.10
C VAL A 47 -1.02 -6.12 5.40
N ASN A 48 -0.33 -7.22 5.59
CA ASN A 48 -0.28 -7.97 6.83
C ASN A 48 1.00 -7.61 7.60
N LEU A 49 0.83 -7.20 8.85
CA LEU A 49 1.90 -6.90 9.79
C LEU A 49 2.15 -8.14 10.67
N ASN A 50 3.36 -8.70 10.62
CA ASN A 50 3.80 -9.85 11.41
C ASN A 50 2.84 -11.06 11.37
N GLY A 51 2.09 -11.22 10.28
CA GLY A 51 1.05 -12.27 10.14
C GLY A 51 -0.08 -12.22 11.18
N SER A 52 -0.11 -11.21 12.04
CA SER A 52 -1.04 -11.11 13.18
C SER A 52 -2.10 -10.02 12.97
N PHE A 53 -1.82 -9.06 12.09
CA PHE A 53 -2.71 -7.95 11.82
C PHE A 53 -2.80 -7.67 10.32
N ALA A 54 -4.01 -7.48 9.80
CA ALA A 54 -4.24 -7.22 8.38
C ALA A 54 -4.87 -5.84 8.18
N ILE A 55 -4.24 -5.01 7.36
CA ILE A 55 -4.72 -3.69 6.95
C ILE A 55 -5.23 -3.80 5.53
N ARG A 56 -6.54 -3.66 5.36
CA ARG A 56 -7.20 -3.64 4.06
C ARG A 56 -7.44 -2.21 3.59
N GLY A 57 -7.48 -2.01 2.27
CA GLY A 57 -7.82 -0.73 1.67
C GLY A 57 -6.61 0.16 1.40
N ILE A 58 -5.41 -0.42 1.38
CA ILE A 58 -4.22 0.26 0.90
C ILE A 58 -4.37 0.41 -0.63
N LYS A 59 -4.05 1.59 -1.17
CA LYS A 59 -4.12 1.85 -2.61
C LYS A 59 -2.77 2.32 -3.12
N VAL A 60 -2.32 1.77 -4.24
CA VAL A 60 -1.16 2.32 -4.97
C VAL A 60 -1.70 3.35 -5.93
N MET A 61 -1.19 4.56 -5.83
CA MET A 61 -1.59 5.71 -6.62
C MET A 61 -0.40 6.21 -7.42
N GLU A 62 -0.66 6.82 -8.57
CA GLU A 62 0.34 7.47 -9.41
C GLU A 62 0.15 8.99 -9.35
N SER A 63 1.23 9.71 -9.04
CA SER A 63 1.31 11.17 -9.07
C SER A 63 2.39 11.59 -10.07
N THR A 64 2.48 12.90 -10.34
CA THR A 64 3.55 13.47 -11.17
C THR A 64 4.94 13.21 -10.60
N ASN A 65 5.05 12.96 -9.30
CA ASN A 65 6.30 12.63 -8.62
C ASN A 65 6.58 11.11 -8.56
N GLY A 66 5.78 10.28 -9.23
CA GLY A 66 5.91 8.83 -9.26
C GLY A 66 4.83 8.10 -8.46
N LEU A 67 5.02 6.79 -8.29
CA LEU A 67 4.10 5.91 -7.57
C LEU A 67 4.22 6.11 -6.07
N PHE A 68 3.08 6.18 -5.38
CA PHE A 68 3.00 6.33 -3.95
C PHE A 68 1.87 5.48 -3.36
N VAL A 69 2.01 5.14 -2.08
CA VAL A 69 0.99 4.38 -1.35
C VAL A 69 0.06 5.33 -0.61
N SER A 70 -1.23 5.22 -0.89
CA SER A 70 -2.30 5.87 -0.15
C SER A 70 -2.83 4.92 0.92
N MET A 71 -2.82 5.41 2.17
CA MET A 71 -3.30 4.68 3.33
C MET A 71 -4.84 4.53 3.28
N PRO A 72 -5.39 3.51 3.94
CA PRO A 72 -6.84 3.38 4.04
C PRO A 72 -7.42 4.57 4.80
N SER A 73 -8.35 5.28 4.17
CA SER A 73 -9.00 6.46 4.73
C SER A 73 -10.51 6.30 4.77
N TYR A 74 -11.15 6.97 5.72
CA TYR A 74 -12.60 7.07 5.81
C TYR A 74 -13.05 8.51 5.64
N ARG A 75 -14.24 8.70 5.06
CA ARG A 75 -14.89 10.01 4.98
C ARG A 75 -15.59 10.29 6.30
N ALA A 76 -15.13 11.29 7.02
CA ALA A 76 -15.80 11.77 8.23
C ALA A 76 -17.09 12.54 7.88
N GLY A 77 -17.99 12.67 8.86
CA GLY A 77 -19.29 13.34 8.66
C GLY A 77 -19.19 14.82 8.25
N ASN A 78 -18.06 15.46 8.49
CA ASN A 78 -17.73 16.82 8.02
C ASN A 78 -17.26 16.86 6.55
N GLY A 79 -17.20 15.72 5.86
CA GLY A 79 -16.73 15.61 4.48
C GLY A 79 -15.21 15.49 4.32
N GLU A 80 -14.45 15.54 5.42
CA GLU A 80 -12.98 15.41 5.42
C GLU A 80 -12.57 13.93 5.38
N TYR A 81 -11.50 13.61 4.65
CA TYR A 81 -10.94 12.26 4.65
C TYR A 81 -9.87 12.14 5.72
N LYS A 82 -9.98 11.12 6.57
CA LYS A 82 -8.99 10.82 7.61
C LYS A 82 -8.44 9.43 7.42
N ASP A 83 -7.11 9.32 7.47
CA ASP A 83 -6.43 8.05 7.42
C ASP A 83 -6.74 7.24 8.68
N ILE A 84 -7.15 5.98 8.49
CA ILE A 84 -7.46 5.04 9.57
C ILE A 84 -6.17 4.52 10.18
N CYS A 85 -5.15 4.29 9.34
CA CYS A 85 -3.83 3.86 9.77
C CYS A 85 -2.77 4.80 9.21
N PHE A 86 -1.79 5.15 10.04
CA PHE A 86 -0.65 5.95 9.64
C PHE A 86 0.61 5.40 10.31
N PRO A 87 1.74 5.29 9.59
CA PRO A 87 3.01 4.93 10.20
C PRO A 87 3.46 6.05 11.14
N CYS A 88 3.78 5.70 12.39
CA CYS A 88 4.22 6.65 13.41
C CYS A 88 5.67 7.10 13.20
N THR A 89 6.53 6.26 12.63
CA THR A 89 7.94 6.55 12.37
C THR A 89 8.22 6.72 10.87
N ARG A 90 9.27 7.49 10.56
CA ARG A 90 9.75 7.66 9.17
C ARG A 90 10.22 6.34 8.57
N GLU A 91 10.93 5.53 9.35
CA GLU A 91 11.46 4.23 8.92
C GLU A 91 10.35 3.27 8.51
N ALA A 92 9.29 3.14 9.34
CA ALA A 92 8.14 2.31 9.01
C ALA A 92 7.42 2.81 7.75
N ARG A 93 7.33 4.13 7.56
CA ARG A 93 6.77 4.71 6.33
C ARG A 93 7.57 4.30 5.09
N ILE A 94 8.90 4.37 5.15
CA ILE A 94 9.77 3.99 4.04
C ILE A 94 9.61 2.48 3.75
N GLN A 95 9.77 1.64 4.77
CA GLN A 95 9.68 0.18 4.64
C GLN A 95 8.32 -0.27 4.09
N LEU A 96 7.22 0.30 4.58
CA LEU A 96 5.88 -0.03 4.10
C LEU A 96 5.69 0.41 2.64
N ASN A 97 6.13 1.61 2.28
CA ASN A 97 6.04 2.09 0.91
C ASN A 97 6.84 1.20 -0.04
N GLU A 98 8.08 0.86 0.32
CA GLU A 98 8.93 -0.05 -0.45
C GLU A 98 8.32 -1.44 -0.58
N ALA A 99 7.82 -2.04 0.51
CA ALA A 99 7.21 -3.36 0.49
C ALA A 99 5.99 -3.41 -0.44
N VAL A 100 5.13 -2.39 -0.38
CA VAL A 100 3.92 -2.33 -1.22
C VAL A 100 4.27 -2.07 -2.68
N LEU A 101 5.21 -1.17 -2.97
CA LEU A 101 5.66 -0.89 -4.34
C LEU A 101 6.34 -2.12 -4.97
N ASN A 102 7.14 -2.85 -4.20
CA ASN A 102 7.78 -4.09 -4.66
C ASN A 102 6.73 -5.15 -5.00
N ALA A 103 5.77 -5.40 -4.10
CA ALA A 103 4.68 -6.33 -4.34
C ALA A 103 3.82 -5.94 -5.56
N TYR A 104 3.60 -4.64 -5.78
CA TYR A 104 2.93 -4.13 -6.97
C TYR A 104 3.71 -4.43 -8.25
N GLN A 105 5.02 -4.17 -8.28
CA GLN A 105 5.89 -4.47 -9.42
C GLN A 105 5.93 -5.97 -9.74
N GLN A 106 6.05 -6.82 -8.71
CA GLN A 106 5.99 -8.28 -8.86
C GLN A 106 4.65 -8.73 -9.45
N SER A 107 3.55 -8.19 -8.92
CA SER A 107 2.20 -8.53 -9.39
C SER A 107 1.96 -8.05 -10.83
N LEU A 108 2.51 -6.89 -11.22
CA LEU A 108 2.46 -6.42 -12.60
C LEU A 108 3.22 -7.36 -13.55
N ALA A 109 4.45 -7.76 -13.18
CA ALA A 109 5.25 -8.68 -13.99
C ALA A 109 4.55 -10.05 -14.14
N GLN A 110 3.93 -10.53 -13.06
CA GLN A 110 3.15 -11.76 -13.09
C GLN A 110 1.87 -11.62 -13.93
N ASN A 111 1.16 -10.50 -13.82
CA ASN A 111 -0.06 -10.28 -14.61
C ASN A 111 0.26 -10.16 -16.11
N GLN A 112 1.38 -9.53 -16.50
CA GLN A 112 1.84 -9.49 -17.89
C GLN A 112 2.20 -10.87 -18.44
N SER A 113 2.76 -11.76 -17.61
CA SER A 113 3.06 -13.14 -18.02
C SER A 113 1.81 -14.04 -18.03
N GLN A 114 0.79 -13.73 -17.22
CA GLN A 114 -0.49 -14.45 -17.20
C GLN A 114 -1.50 -13.93 -18.23
N GLY A 115 -1.34 -12.70 -18.73
CA GLY A 115 -2.13 -12.09 -19.80
C GLY A 115 -1.96 -12.74 -21.18
N ASN A 116 -1.06 -13.72 -21.31
CA ASN A 116 -0.94 -14.59 -22.49
C ASN A 116 -1.73 -15.91 -22.35
N GLN A 117 -2.52 -16.08 -21.27
CA GLN A 117 -3.58 -17.08 -21.24
C GLN A 117 -4.91 -16.35 -21.32
N GLY A 118 -5.24 -15.90 -22.54
CA GLY A 118 -6.65 -15.74 -22.91
C GLY A 118 -7.40 -17.04 -22.62
N PRO A 119 -8.72 -16.99 -22.38
CA PRO A 119 -9.51 -18.19 -22.14
C PRO A 119 -9.26 -19.18 -23.29
N ALA A 120 -8.51 -20.24 -22.97
CA ALA A 120 -8.24 -21.32 -23.88
C ALA A 120 -9.57 -22.05 -24.13
N ALA A 121 -10.00 -21.99 -25.39
CA ALA A 121 -10.81 -22.99 -26.07
C ALA A 121 -12.15 -23.37 -25.44
N ALA A 122 -13.22 -22.73 -25.92
CA ALA A 122 -14.53 -23.37 -26.08
C ALA A 122 -15.08 -23.10 -27.49
N GLU A 123 -14.26 -23.37 -28.50
CA GLU A 123 -14.59 -23.49 -29.92
C GLU A 123 -13.54 -24.49 -30.45
N GLN A 124 -13.82 -25.61 -31.11
CA GLN A 124 -14.97 -26.19 -31.80
C GLN A 124 -14.78 -27.73 -31.80
N GLY A 125 -15.84 -28.49 -32.04
CA GLY A 125 -15.76 -29.92 -32.33
C GLY A 125 -17.03 -30.45 -33.01
N PRO A 126 -17.04 -30.64 -34.34
CA PRO A 126 -18.18 -31.00 -35.17
C PRO A 126 -18.36 -32.54 -35.26
N ASP A 127 -19.59 -33.00 -35.52
CA ASP A 127 -19.98 -34.27 -36.21
C ASP A 127 -21.48 -34.51 -35.94
N ALA A 128 -22.41 -34.15 -36.83
CA ALA A 128 -22.84 -34.85 -38.05
C ALA A 128 -24.19 -35.59 -37.85
N PRO A 129 -25.00 -35.78 -38.92
CA PRO A 129 -26.45 -36.02 -38.88
C PRO A 129 -26.83 -37.51 -38.95
N GLN A 130 -28.01 -37.88 -38.42
CA GLN A 130 -28.78 -39.13 -38.63
C GLN A 130 -30.05 -39.06 -37.76
N MET A 131 -31.24 -39.60 -38.05
CA MET A 131 -31.84 -40.32 -39.17
C MET A 131 -33.37 -40.38 -38.89
N SER A 132 -34.21 -40.24 -39.93
CA SER A 132 -35.56 -40.84 -40.10
C SER A 132 -36.50 -41.13 -38.90
N MET A 133 -37.67 -40.48 -38.85
CA MET A 133 -39.00 -41.04 -39.20
C MET A 133 -40.09 -39.97 -39.06
#